data_AF-A0AAC8TJX8-F1
#
_entry.id   AF-A0AAC8TJX8-F1
#
_cell.length_a   1.000
_cell.length_b   1.000
_cell.length_c   1.000
_cell.angle_alpha   90.00
_cell.angle_beta   90.00
_cell.angle_gamma   90.00
#
_symmetry.space_group_name_H-M   'P 1'
#
loop_
_entity.id
_entity.type
_entity.pdbx_description
1 polymer ?
#
loop_
_entity_poly.entity_id
_entity_poly.type
_entity_poly.pdbx_seq_one_letter_code
_entity_poly.pdbx_strand_id
1 'polypeptide(L)'
;MPLFADGEDEDAGDPEKRELFDTYRFLEGRVLEIERPIRLEVKPIGVALDFSQAMGIPVVNRRVVSLFERLRIQKEVQFIPVEVEGQTEPWFILNALQLIRCIDDARCEEVLYWLPEDNRPDKLGQYRNVAGLKVDPEKIGDAHIFRPWGWKVVLIVSEHVKSAMEAEGITGTRFIEV
;
A
#
# COMPACT_ATOMS: atom_id res chain seq x y z
N MET A 1 38.16 34.66 -29.16
CA MET A 1 36.86 34.65 -28.46
C MET A 1 35.78 34.15 -29.44
N PRO A 2 34.79 33.33 -29.03
CA PRO A 2 34.99 31.90 -28.66
C PRO A 2 33.80 30.97 -29.05
N LEU A 3 33.81 29.72 -28.52
CA LEU A 3 32.68 28.77 -28.27
C LEU A 3 32.09 28.06 -29.51
N PHE A 4 31.85 26.74 -29.59
CA PHE A 4 31.50 25.71 -28.60
C PHE A 4 32.10 24.34 -29.00
N ALA A 5 32.49 23.55 -28.00
CA ALA A 5 32.72 22.13 -28.11
C ALA A 5 31.56 21.46 -27.38
N ASP A 6 30.70 20.75 -28.10
CA ASP A 6 29.66 19.93 -27.50
C ASP A 6 30.09 18.47 -27.65
N GLY A 7 30.34 17.87 -26.49
CA GLY A 7 30.80 16.50 -26.34
C GLY A 7 29.75 15.50 -26.76
N GLU A 8 30.25 14.38 -27.24
CA GLU A 8 29.51 13.13 -27.37
C GLU A 8 29.04 12.70 -25.98
N ASP A 9 27.77 12.93 -25.66
CA ASP A 9 27.11 12.22 -24.58
C ASP A 9 26.78 10.81 -25.09
N GLU A 10 27.73 9.90 -24.90
CA GLU A 10 27.48 8.47 -24.88
C GLU A 10 26.43 8.20 -23.79
N ASP A 11 25.16 8.03 -24.19
CA ASP A 11 24.10 7.45 -23.35
C ASP A 11 24.40 5.96 -23.14
N ALA A 12 25.48 5.69 -22.38
CA ALA A 12 25.76 4.41 -21.77
C ALA A 12 24.73 4.21 -20.65
N GLY A 13 23.59 3.63 -21.02
CA GLY A 13 22.55 3.25 -20.09
C GLY A 13 23.14 2.50 -18.89
N ASP A 14 23.06 3.14 -17.73
CA ASP A 14 23.60 2.65 -16.48
C ASP A 14 22.99 1.28 -16.10
N PRO A 15 23.80 0.22 -15.96
CA PRO A 15 23.33 -1.09 -15.50
C PRO A 15 22.84 -1.07 -14.04
N GLU A 16 23.08 0.02 -13.28
CA GLU A 16 22.43 0.33 -12.00
C GLU A 16 21.10 1.09 -12.15
N LYS A 17 20.37 0.85 -13.25
CA LYS A 17 18.89 0.94 -13.19
C LYS A 17 18.42 -0.05 -12.13
N ARG A 18 18.40 0.45 -10.89
CA ARG A 18 17.73 -0.07 -9.69
C ARG A 18 16.77 -1.17 -10.10
N GLU A 19 17.03 -2.40 -9.69
CA GLU A 19 15.96 -3.38 -9.56
C GLU A 19 14.84 -2.65 -8.82
N LEU A 20 13.84 -2.19 -9.56
CA LEU A 20 12.64 -1.61 -9.01
C LEU A 20 12.05 -2.77 -8.24
N PHE A 21 12.27 -2.76 -6.92
CA PHE A 21 11.64 -3.71 -6.03
C PHE A 21 10.18 -3.75 -6.45
N ASP A 22 9.67 -4.94 -6.83
CA ASP A 22 8.31 -5.08 -7.34
C ASP A 22 7.33 -4.81 -6.20
N THR A 23 7.03 -3.52 -6.02
CA THR A 23 6.22 -2.99 -4.94
C THR A 23 4.78 -3.49 -4.99
N TYR A 24 4.33 -3.95 -6.16
CA TYR A 24 3.00 -4.55 -6.31
C TYR A 24 2.82 -5.84 -5.50
N ARG A 25 3.91 -6.53 -5.16
CA ARG A 25 3.87 -7.74 -4.32
C ARG A 25 3.27 -7.49 -2.93
N PHE A 26 3.44 -6.29 -2.38
CA PHE A 26 2.86 -5.89 -1.08
C PHE A 26 1.32 -5.73 -1.11
N LEU A 27 0.70 -5.88 -2.27
CA LEU A 27 -0.74 -5.75 -2.47
C LEU A 27 -1.41 -7.10 -2.75
N GLU A 28 -0.66 -8.21 -2.71
CA GLU A 28 -1.13 -9.52 -3.18
C GLU A 28 -1.88 -10.34 -2.12
N GLY A 29 -1.90 -9.91 -0.85
CA GLY A 29 -2.59 -10.66 0.20
C GLY A 29 -1.90 -11.98 0.53
N ARG A 30 -0.56 -11.99 0.53
CA ARG A 30 0.23 -13.17 0.90
C ARG A 30 1.45 -12.77 1.72
N VAL A 31 1.94 -13.71 2.52
CA VAL A 31 3.22 -13.55 3.22
C VAL A 31 4.33 -13.44 2.18
N LEU A 32 5.24 -12.50 2.39
CA LEU A 32 6.40 -12.29 1.53
C LEU A 32 7.68 -12.65 2.29
N GLU A 33 8.53 -13.43 1.65
CA GLU A 33 9.91 -13.63 2.09
C GLU A 33 10.77 -12.52 1.48
N ILE A 34 11.49 -11.82 2.34
CA ILE A 34 12.31 -10.67 1.99
C ILE A 34 13.77 -11.03 2.25
N GLU A 35 14.50 -11.27 1.17
CA GLU A 35 15.88 -11.75 1.22
C GLU A 35 16.89 -10.66 1.60
N ARG A 36 16.54 -9.39 1.32
CA ARG A 36 17.41 -8.23 1.54
C ARG A 36 16.65 -7.10 2.22
N PRO A 37 17.29 -6.34 3.12
CA PRO A 37 16.68 -5.17 3.73
C PRO A 37 16.17 -4.18 2.66
N ILE A 38 14.91 -3.77 2.80
CA ILE A 38 14.32 -2.75 1.95
C ILE A 38 14.70 -1.38 2.51
N ARG A 39 15.21 -0.49 1.65
CA ARG A 39 15.57 0.88 2.01
C ARG A 39 14.57 1.86 1.42
N LEU A 40 14.06 2.75 2.26
CA LEU A 40 13.13 3.80 1.87
C LEU A 40 13.80 5.16 2.05
N GLU A 41 13.84 5.92 0.96
CA GLU A 41 14.27 7.32 0.98
C GLU A 41 13.13 8.23 1.46
N VAL A 42 13.45 9.27 2.23
CA VAL A 42 12.46 10.25 2.71
C VAL A 42 12.63 11.56 1.96
N LYS A 43 11.67 11.91 1.10
CA LYS A 43 11.69 13.15 0.30
C LYS A 43 10.29 13.77 0.17
N PRO A 44 10.08 15.04 0.57
CA PRO A 44 11.00 15.91 1.33
C PRO A 44 11.14 15.45 2.78
N ILE A 45 12.19 15.91 3.46
CA ILE A 45 12.37 15.71 4.91
C ILE A 45 11.21 16.38 5.64
N GLY A 46 10.60 15.67 6.59
CA GLY A 46 9.47 16.17 7.36
C GLY A 46 9.37 15.51 8.74
N VAL A 47 8.24 15.75 9.41
CA VAL A 47 7.93 15.11 10.69
C VAL A 47 7.61 13.64 10.44
N ALA A 48 8.29 12.75 11.16
CA ALA A 48 7.97 11.32 11.15
C ALA A 48 6.58 11.09 11.74
N LEU A 49 5.70 10.47 10.95
CA LEU A 49 4.35 10.08 11.36
C LEU A 49 4.32 8.60 11.72
N ASP A 50 3.42 8.20 12.61
CA ASP A 50 3.29 6.79 13.01
C ASP A 50 2.82 5.90 11.85
N PHE A 51 2.03 6.48 10.96
CA PHE A 51 1.54 5.88 9.73
C PHE A 51 1.82 6.83 8.55
N SER A 52 2.33 6.27 7.46
CA SER A 52 2.48 6.95 6.17
C SER A 52 2.20 5.96 5.05
N GLN A 53 2.14 6.44 3.80
CA GLN A 53 1.91 5.58 2.65
C GLN A 53 2.77 6.01 1.47
N ALA A 54 3.41 5.04 0.82
CA ALA A 54 4.11 5.22 -0.45
C ALA A 54 3.46 4.32 -1.50
N MET A 55 2.92 4.89 -2.59
CA MET A 55 2.33 4.12 -3.70
C MET A 55 1.27 3.08 -3.29
N GLY A 56 0.42 3.38 -2.30
CA GLY A 56 -0.58 2.41 -1.81
C GLY A 56 -0.10 1.50 -0.66
N ILE A 57 1.20 1.56 -0.34
CA ILE A 57 1.84 0.66 0.63
C ILE A 57 2.01 1.41 1.96
N PRO A 58 1.37 0.93 3.04
CA PRO A 58 1.50 1.56 4.33
C PRO A 58 2.89 1.28 4.93
N VAL A 59 3.51 2.34 5.43
CA VAL A 59 4.77 2.31 6.17
C VAL A 59 4.49 2.84 7.57
N VAL A 60 4.79 2.02 8.57
CA VAL A 60 4.40 2.26 9.96
C VAL A 60 5.58 2.11 10.90
N ASN A 61 5.53 2.79 12.04
CA ASN A 61 6.51 2.61 13.10
C ASN A 61 6.05 1.57 14.13
N ARG A 62 6.88 1.37 15.16
CA ARG A 62 6.62 0.39 16.23
C ARG A 62 5.35 0.64 17.06
N ARG A 63 4.82 1.88 17.12
CA ARG A 63 3.57 2.15 17.86
C ARG A 63 2.38 1.47 17.20
N VAL A 64 2.29 1.49 15.88
CA VAL A 64 1.24 0.77 15.13
C VAL A 64 1.40 -0.73 15.30
N VAL A 65 2.62 -1.27 15.22
CA VAL A 65 2.88 -2.70 15.43
C VAL A 65 2.38 -3.14 16.81
N SER A 66 2.77 -2.41 17.86
CA SER A 66 2.37 -2.70 19.25
C SER A 66 0.86 -2.59 19.47
N LEU A 67 0.20 -1.65 18.78
CA LEU A 67 -1.26 -1.55 18.79
C LEU A 67 -1.89 -2.82 18.18
N PHE A 68 -1.44 -3.24 17.01
CA PHE A 68 -1.97 -4.42 16.33
C PHE A 68 -1.73 -5.72 17.13
N GLU A 69 -0.64 -5.79 17.91
CA GLU A 69 -0.38 -6.91 18.83
C GLU A 69 -1.44 -6.97 19.95
N ARG A 70 -1.76 -5.81 20.55
CA ARG A 70 -2.80 -5.70 21.59
C ARG A 70 -4.19 -6.05 21.05
N LEU A 71 -4.48 -5.65 19.80
CA LEU A 71 -5.74 -5.99 19.11
C LEU A 71 -5.79 -7.45 18.64
N ARG A 72 -4.67 -8.19 18.68
CA ARG A 72 -4.56 -9.61 18.30
C ARG A 72 -4.88 -9.92 16.83
N ILE A 73 -4.62 -8.96 15.93
CA ILE A 73 -4.89 -9.08 14.48
C ILE A 73 -3.66 -9.46 13.66
N GLN A 74 -2.61 -9.97 14.30
CA GLN A 74 -1.33 -10.31 13.65
C GLN A 74 -1.38 -11.49 12.68
N LYS A 75 -2.53 -12.16 12.59
CA LYS A 75 -2.77 -13.17 11.55
C LYS A 75 -3.24 -12.54 10.23
N GLU A 76 -3.68 -11.28 10.25
CA GLU A 76 -4.21 -10.56 9.10
C GLU A 76 -3.15 -9.67 8.43
N VAL A 77 -2.03 -9.44 9.12
CA VAL A 77 -0.94 -8.59 8.63
C VAL A 77 0.42 -9.26 8.80
N GLN A 78 1.35 -8.89 7.94
CA GLN A 78 2.78 -9.11 8.10
C GLN A 78 3.46 -7.75 8.21
N PHE A 79 4.29 -7.57 9.24
CA PHE A 79 5.18 -6.42 9.34
C PHE A 79 6.55 -6.78 8.79
N ILE A 80 6.93 -6.10 7.71
CA ILE A 80 8.20 -6.33 7.01
C ILE A 80 9.17 -5.23 7.43
N PRO A 81 10.29 -5.53 8.13
CA PRO A 81 11.24 -4.52 8.54
C PRO A 81 11.84 -3.77 7.36
N VAL A 82 11.95 -2.44 7.49
CA VAL A 82 12.57 -1.56 6.48
C VAL A 82 13.50 -0.56 7.13
N GLU A 83 14.55 -0.18 6.42
CA GLU A 83 15.44 0.92 6.80
C GLU A 83 14.90 2.22 6.19
N VAL A 84 14.59 3.21 7.01
CA VAL A 84 14.12 4.53 6.56
C VAL A 84 15.23 5.55 6.75
N GLU A 85 15.57 6.24 5.68
CA GLU A 85 16.63 7.25 5.70
C GLU A 85 16.38 8.32 6.77
N GLY A 86 17.40 8.60 7.59
CA GLY A 86 17.31 9.59 8.67
C GLY A 86 16.54 9.13 9.92
N GLN A 87 16.07 7.88 9.96
CA GLN A 87 15.38 7.32 11.12
C GLN A 87 16.22 6.23 11.80
N THR A 88 16.33 6.30 13.12
CA THR A 88 17.00 5.28 13.94
C THR A 88 16.03 4.25 14.51
N GLU A 89 14.76 4.63 14.65
CA GLU A 89 13.72 3.75 15.17
C GLU A 89 13.29 2.69 14.15
N PRO A 90 12.78 1.51 14.58
CA PRO A 90 12.31 0.48 13.66
C PRO A 90 11.04 0.91 12.89
N TRP A 91 11.09 0.71 11.57
CA TRP A 91 9.96 0.91 10.64
C TRP A 91 9.61 -0.38 9.91
N PHE A 92 8.37 -0.45 9.47
CA PHE A 92 7.81 -1.63 8.84
C PHE A 92 6.89 -1.26 7.69
N ILE A 93 6.95 -2.03 6.61
CA ILE A 93 5.83 -2.11 5.68
C ILE A 93 4.74 -2.96 6.35
N LEU A 94 3.51 -2.44 6.37
CA LEU A 94 2.33 -3.20 6.76
C LEU A 94 1.77 -3.88 5.51
N ASN A 95 2.01 -5.18 5.40
CA ASN A 95 1.48 -6.03 4.34
C ASN A 95 0.19 -6.71 4.82
N ALA A 96 -0.96 -6.33 4.28
CA ALA A 96 -2.22 -7.00 4.58
C ALA A 96 -2.27 -8.37 3.87
N LEU A 97 -2.67 -9.41 4.58
CA LEU A 97 -2.60 -10.81 4.14
C LEU A 97 -3.92 -11.33 3.56
N GLN A 98 -4.91 -10.47 3.38
CA GLN A 98 -6.25 -10.86 2.93
C GLN A 98 -6.71 -10.02 1.74
N LEU A 99 -7.16 -10.71 0.70
CA LEU A 99 -7.91 -10.14 -0.43
C LEU A 99 -9.35 -10.64 -0.40
N ILE A 100 -10.31 -9.75 -0.16
CA ILE A 100 -11.71 -10.13 0.03
C ILE A 100 -12.57 -9.59 -1.11
N ARG A 101 -13.39 -10.45 -1.73
CA ARG A 101 -14.38 -10.05 -2.76
C ARG A 101 -15.62 -9.44 -2.10
N CYS A 102 -15.48 -8.24 -1.54
CA CYS A 102 -16.54 -7.58 -0.78
C CYS A 102 -17.13 -6.34 -1.46
N ILE A 103 -16.64 -5.91 -2.63
CA ILE A 103 -17.19 -4.72 -3.29
C ILE A 103 -18.64 -4.99 -3.70
N ASP A 104 -19.51 -4.04 -3.37
CA ASP A 104 -20.91 -4.05 -3.75
C ASP A 104 -21.11 -3.12 -4.93
N ASP A 105 -20.90 -3.67 -6.13
CA ASP A 105 -20.98 -2.94 -7.38
C ASP A 105 -22.28 -2.16 -7.56
N ALA A 106 -23.40 -2.67 -7.03
CA ALA A 106 -24.71 -2.06 -7.18
C ALA A 106 -24.91 -0.84 -6.28
N ARG A 107 -24.14 -0.73 -5.19
CA ARG A 107 -24.19 0.41 -4.26
C ARG A 107 -23.06 1.42 -4.49
N CYS A 108 -22.01 1.06 -5.23
CA CYS A 108 -20.99 2.01 -5.67
C CYS A 108 -21.58 3.10 -6.58
N GLU A 109 -20.98 4.29 -6.56
CA GLU A 109 -21.40 5.40 -7.44
C GLU A 109 -21.06 5.10 -8.91
N GLU A 110 -19.90 4.50 -9.15
CA GLU A 110 -19.49 4.03 -10.47
C GLU A 110 -18.59 2.80 -10.35
N VAL A 111 -18.80 1.83 -11.23
CA VAL A 111 -17.89 0.71 -11.43
C VAL A 111 -17.62 0.55 -12.92
N LEU A 112 -16.36 0.67 -13.30
CA LEU A 112 -15.90 0.40 -14.66
C LEU A 112 -15.02 -0.85 -14.67
N TYR A 113 -15.20 -1.67 -15.69
CA TYR A 113 -14.39 -2.85 -15.94
C TYR A 113 -13.52 -2.65 -17.18
N TRP A 114 -12.39 -3.36 -17.22
CA TRP A 114 -11.66 -3.53 -18.47
C TRP A 114 -12.45 -4.46 -19.38
N LEU A 115 -12.82 -3.95 -20.56
CA LEU A 115 -13.59 -4.68 -21.56
C LEU A 115 -12.66 -5.20 -22.68
N PRO A 116 -13.10 -6.16 -23.52
CA PRO A 116 -12.31 -6.66 -24.64
C PRO A 116 -11.84 -5.53 -25.58
N GLU A 117 -12.67 -4.50 -25.77
CA GLU A 117 -12.42 -3.38 -26.66
C GLU A 117 -11.28 -2.46 -26.17
N ASP A 118 -10.93 -2.51 -24.88
CA ASP A 118 -9.82 -1.74 -24.31
C ASP A 118 -8.44 -2.30 -24.67
N ASN A 119 -8.36 -3.45 -25.37
CA ASN A 119 -7.11 -4.11 -25.78
C ASN A 119 -6.12 -4.37 -24.62
N ARG A 120 -6.66 -4.73 -23.44
CA ARG A 120 -5.89 -5.07 -22.22
C ARG A 120 -6.24 -6.47 -21.72
N PRO A 121 -5.78 -7.53 -22.41
CA PRO A 121 -6.13 -8.91 -22.04
C PRO A 121 -5.62 -9.30 -20.65
N ASP A 122 -4.53 -8.67 -20.18
CA ASP A 122 -3.97 -8.83 -18.82
C ASP A 122 -4.91 -8.34 -17.72
N LYS A 123 -5.86 -7.47 -18.05
CA LYS A 123 -6.78 -6.82 -17.10
C LYS A 123 -8.24 -7.16 -17.35
N LEU A 124 -8.57 -7.93 -18.38
CA LEU A 124 -9.94 -8.22 -18.78
C LEU A 124 -10.78 -8.72 -17.59
N GLY A 125 -11.93 -8.10 -17.36
CA GLY A 125 -12.83 -8.42 -16.24
C GLY A 125 -12.36 -7.95 -14.86
N GLN A 126 -11.22 -7.25 -14.77
CA GLN A 126 -10.80 -6.56 -13.54
C GLN A 126 -11.39 -5.15 -13.47
N TYR A 127 -11.46 -4.60 -12.26
CA TYR A 127 -11.86 -3.21 -12.06
C TYR A 127 -10.88 -2.26 -12.76
N ARG A 128 -11.43 -1.35 -13.55
CA ARG A 128 -10.75 -0.22 -14.16
C ARG A 128 -10.95 1.05 -13.33
N ASN A 129 -12.15 1.26 -12.80
CA ASN A 129 -12.47 2.35 -11.89
C ASN A 129 -13.52 1.90 -10.87
N VAL A 130 -13.41 2.40 -9.63
CA VAL A 130 -14.45 2.30 -8.60
C VAL A 130 -14.58 3.66 -7.93
N ALA A 131 -15.73 4.31 -8.11
CA ALA A 131 -16.08 5.56 -7.43
C ALA A 131 -17.15 5.30 -6.36
N GLY A 132 -17.10 6.07 -5.27
CA GLY A 132 -18.02 5.90 -4.13
C GLY A 132 -18.02 4.48 -3.57
N LEU A 133 -16.83 3.91 -3.33
CA LEU A 133 -16.65 2.51 -2.92
C LEU A 133 -17.62 2.12 -1.80
N LYS A 134 -18.46 1.12 -2.08
CA LYS A 134 -19.33 0.44 -1.11
C LYS A 134 -18.92 -1.02 -0.96
N VAL A 135 -18.94 -1.51 0.27
CA VAL A 135 -18.64 -2.91 0.57
C VAL A 135 -19.83 -3.61 1.21
N ASP A 136 -19.90 -4.92 1.00
CA ASP A 136 -20.87 -5.84 1.57
C ASP A 136 -20.29 -6.45 2.86
N PRO A 137 -20.79 -6.07 4.05
CA PRO A 137 -20.29 -6.58 5.33
C PRO A 137 -20.43 -8.09 5.48
N GLU A 138 -21.44 -8.72 4.87
CA GLU A 138 -21.64 -10.17 4.97
C GLU A 138 -20.48 -10.95 4.32
N LYS A 139 -19.86 -10.36 3.28
CA LYS A 139 -18.69 -10.96 2.60
C LYS A 139 -17.36 -10.70 3.31
N ILE A 140 -17.31 -9.72 4.21
CA ILE A 140 -16.10 -9.38 4.97
C ILE A 140 -15.90 -10.35 6.14
N GLY A 141 -17.00 -10.74 6.81
CA GLY A 141 -16.94 -11.58 8.00
C GLY A 141 -16.21 -10.87 9.14
N ASP A 142 -15.34 -11.61 9.85
CA ASP A 142 -14.63 -11.12 11.04
C ASP A 142 -13.28 -10.42 10.73
N ALA A 143 -13.00 -10.10 9.45
CA ALA A 143 -11.75 -9.47 9.06
C ALA A 143 -11.66 -8.03 9.58
N HIS A 144 -10.56 -7.70 10.24
CA HIS A 144 -10.29 -6.37 10.79
C HIS A 144 -9.45 -5.50 9.87
N ILE A 145 -8.65 -6.10 8.97
CA ILE A 145 -7.82 -5.38 8.00
C ILE A 145 -7.58 -6.23 6.75
N PHE A 146 -7.89 -5.66 5.58
CA PHE A 146 -7.78 -6.37 4.30
C PHE A 146 -7.77 -5.41 3.11
N ARG A 147 -7.53 -5.94 1.90
CA ARG A 147 -7.72 -5.19 0.65
C ARG A 147 -8.87 -5.82 -0.15
N PRO A 148 -9.71 -5.02 -0.83
CA PRO A 148 -10.71 -5.54 -1.73
C PRO A 148 -10.04 -6.29 -2.89
N TRP A 149 -10.59 -7.46 -3.22
CA TRP A 149 -10.19 -8.18 -4.41
C TRP A 149 -10.45 -7.32 -5.65
N GLY A 150 -9.48 -7.27 -6.56
CA GLY A 150 -9.58 -6.51 -7.81
C GLY A 150 -9.42 -4.99 -7.67
N TRP A 151 -9.51 -4.41 -6.46
CA TRP A 151 -9.29 -2.98 -6.20
C TRP A 151 -8.30 -2.77 -5.06
N LYS A 152 -7.07 -3.24 -5.27
CA LYS A 152 -6.04 -3.38 -4.22
C LYS A 152 -5.43 -2.07 -3.73
N VAL A 153 -5.74 -0.94 -4.37
CA VAL A 153 -5.18 0.39 -4.02
C VAL A 153 -5.68 0.91 -2.68
N VAL A 154 -6.81 0.38 -2.17
CA VAL A 154 -7.36 0.73 -0.87
C VAL A 154 -6.99 -0.33 0.18
N LEU A 155 -6.81 0.13 1.42
CA LEU A 155 -6.68 -0.71 2.61
C LEU A 155 -7.91 -0.44 3.48
N ILE A 156 -8.70 -1.47 3.74
CA ILE A 156 -9.91 -1.37 4.56
C ILE A 156 -9.58 -1.87 5.96
N VAL A 157 -10.03 -1.13 6.96
CA VAL A 157 -9.96 -1.52 8.36
C VAL A 157 -11.35 -1.47 8.97
N SER A 158 -11.62 -2.36 9.91
CA SER A 158 -12.84 -2.33 10.73
C SER A 158 -12.88 -1.10 11.64
N GLU A 159 -14.09 -0.72 12.09
CA GLU A 159 -14.26 0.36 13.07
C GLU A 159 -13.48 0.08 14.37
N HIS A 160 -13.34 -1.20 14.76
CA HIS A 160 -12.54 -1.59 15.92
C HIS A 160 -11.08 -1.11 15.81
N VAL A 161 -10.45 -1.32 14.65
CA VAL A 161 -9.06 -0.89 14.38
C VAL A 161 -8.99 0.63 14.28
N LYS A 162 -9.91 1.26 13.54
CA LYS A 162 -9.97 2.73 13.42
C LYS A 162 -10.06 3.40 14.79
N SER A 163 -11.07 3.03 15.59
CA SER A 163 -11.31 3.60 16.92
C SER A 163 -10.09 3.41 17.83
N ALA A 164 -9.40 2.26 17.75
CA ALA A 164 -8.20 2.01 18.53
C ALA A 164 -7.01 2.86 18.09
N MET A 165 -6.84 3.08 16.77
CA MET A 165 -5.80 3.98 16.23
C MET A 165 -6.06 5.44 16.62
N GLU A 166 -7.32 5.87 16.59
CA GLU A 166 -7.74 7.22 17.00
C GLU A 166 -7.51 7.43 18.50
N ALA A 167 -7.92 6.47 19.34
CA ALA A 167 -7.74 6.54 20.79
C ALA A 167 -6.26 6.54 21.23
N GLU A 168 -5.40 5.82 20.50
CA GLU A 168 -3.95 5.79 20.72
C GLU A 168 -3.25 7.06 20.19
N GLY A 169 -3.95 7.90 19.41
CA GLY A 169 -3.39 9.08 18.79
C GLY A 169 -2.31 8.73 17.74
N ILE A 170 -2.58 7.72 16.90
CA ILE A 170 -1.69 7.36 15.79
C ILE A 170 -1.73 8.46 14.73
N THR A 171 -0.59 9.09 14.48
CA THR A 171 -0.45 10.21 13.55
C THR A 171 -0.34 9.73 12.09
N GLY A 172 -0.74 10.61 11.15
CA GLY A 172 -0.65 10.36 9.71
C GLY A 172 -1.76 9.49 9.10
N THR A 173 -2.77 9.15 9.89
CA THR A 173 -3.96 8.43 9.41
C THR A 173 -5.05 9.38 8.91
N ARG A 174 -5.79 8.94 7.90
CA ARG A 174 -7.05 9.55 7.46
C ARG A 174 -8.01 8.44 7.06
N PHE A 175 -9.15 8.37 7.72
CA PHE A 175 -10.18 7.37 7.44
C PHE A 175 -11.30 7.98 6.60
N ILE A 176 -11.84 7.16 5.70
CA ILE A 176 -13.00 7.47 4.86
C ILE A 176 -13.93 6.28 4.99
N GLU A 177 -15.21 6.53 5.27
CA GLU A 177 -16.24 5.50 5.36
C GLU A 177 -16.56 4.93 3.97
N VAL A 178 -16.72 3.61 3.89
CA VAL A 178 -17.00 2.85 2.67
C VAL A 178 -18.19 1.92 2.87
#